data_AF-A0A7X5BAG3-F1
#
_entry.id   AF-A0A7X5BAG3-F1
#
_cell.length_a   1.000
_cell.length_b   1.000
_cell.length_c   1.000
_cell.angle_alpha   90.00
_cell.angle_beta   90.00
_cell.angle_gamma   90.00
#
_symmetry.space_group_name_H-M   'P 1'
#
loop_
_entity.id
_entity.type
_entity.pdbx_description
1 polymer ?
#
loop_
_entity_poly.entity_id
_entity_poly.type
_entity_poly.pdbx_seq_one_letter_code
_entity_poly.pdbx_strand_id
1 'polypeptide(L)'
;MKYQTLSGLLALSLLITGCASKEEVVPDVPPAELYSEAQLSLQSGNWLTAIDKLEALDSRYPFGAYSEQVQLDLIYAYYKNDDLALGLATIERFTRLNPTHEKMDWVLYIRGLTHMAQDRNFMHELFNIDRSDRDPEPAKAAFADFKRLLE
;
A
#
# COMPACT_ATOMS: atom_id res chain seq x y z
N MET A 1 -0.46 13.62 53.03
CA MET A 1 -1.24 13.17 51.85
C MET A 1 -1.55 14.28 50.82
N LYS A 2 -1.16 15.55 51.01
CA LYS A 2 -1.41 16.64 50.02
C LYS A 2 -0.32 16.82 48.95
N TYR A 3 0.90 16.33 49.19
CA TYR A 3 2.02 16.45 48.23
C TYR A 3 2.05 15.33 47.18
N GLN A 4 1.43 14.18 47.46
CA GLN A 4 1.35 13.05 46.51
C GLN A 4 0.38 13.33 45.36
N THR A 5 -0.68 14.10 45.61
CA THR A 5 -1.64 14.54 44.58
C THR A 5 -1.06 15.65 43.69
N LEU A 6 -0.08 16.41 44.17
CA LEU A 6 0.60 17.45 43.38
C LEU A 6 1.60 16.85 42.38
N SER A 7 2.32 15.79 42.76
CA SER A 7 3.23 15.06 41.85
C SER A 7 2.50 14.35 40.71
N GLY A 8 1.27 13.87 40.94
CA GLY A 8 0.48 13.21 39.90
C GLY A 8 0.05 14.14 38.77
N LEU A 9 -0.22 15.42 39.08
CA LEU A 9 -0.65 16.41 38.08
C LEU A 9 0.50 16.88 37.18
N LEU A 10 1.75 16.87 37.67
CA LEU A 10 2.93 17.30 36.90
C LEU A 10 3.42 16.22 35.92
N ALA A 11 3.12 14.95 36.18
CA ALA A 11 3.47 13.84 35.29
C ALA A 11 2.55 13.74 34.06
N LEU A 12 1.32 14.24 34.15
CA LEU A 12 0.35 14.20 33.04
C LEU A 12 0.59 15.29 31.97
N SER A 13 1.28 16.38 32.33
CA SER A 13 1.63 17.45 31.38
C SER A 13 2.77 17.12 30.42
N LEU A 14 3.52 16.03 30.65
CA LEU A 14 4.63 15.61 29.80
C LEU A 14 4.20 14.71 28.61
N LEU A 15 2.92 14.33 28.53
CA LEU A 15 2.38 13.52 27.43
C LEU A 15 1.71 14.34 26.32
N ILE A 16 1.75 15.67 26.41
CA ILE A 16 1.22 16.57 25.37
C ILE A 16 2.38 17.14 24.54
N THR A 17 3.27 16.28 24.05
CA THR A 17 4.04 16.63 22.85
C THR A 17 3.13 16.44 21.66
N GLY A 18 2.39 17.50 21.34
CA GLY A 18 1.58 17.58 20.14
C GLY A 18 2.44 17.27 18.92
N CYS A 19 2.00 16.29 18.13
CA CYS A 19 2.42 16.16 16.75
C CYS A 19 1.98 17.43 16.03
N ALA A 20 2.88 18.39 15.90
CA ALA A 20 2.76 19.39 14.85
C ALA A 20 2.88 18.62 13.53
N SER A 21 1.74 18.29 12.91
CA SER A 21 1.75 17.85 11.52
C SER A 21 2.33 19.02 10.73
N LYS A 22 3.58 18.90 10.29
CA LYS A 22 4.12 19.81 9.28
C LYS A 22 3.18 19.67 8.09
N GLU A 23 2.44 20.75 7.84
CA GLU A 23 1.79 20.95 6.56
C GLU A 23 2.92 21.06 5.56
N GLU A 24 3.23 19.94 4.91
CA GLU A 24 4.26 19.86 3.91
C GLU A 24 3.80 20.79 2.79
N VAL A 25 4.44 21.96 2.68
CA VAL A 25 4.24 22.86 1.55
C VAL A 25 4.82 22.13 0.35
N VAL A 26 3.96 21.35 -0.31
CA VAL A 26 4.40 20.48 -1.37
C VAL A 26 4.68 21.32 -2.61
N PRO A 27 5.84 21.14 -3.27
CA PRO A 27 6.15 21.91 -4.46
C PRO A 27 5.08 21.69 -5.55
N ASP A 28 4.79 22.75 -6.31
CA ASP A 28 3.90 22.77 -7.47
C ASP A 28 4.59 22.07 -8.67
N VAL A 29 4.88 20.76 -8.50
CA VAL A 29 5.48 19.93 -9.54
C VAL A 29 4.38 19.55 -10.54
N PRO A 30 4.58 19.78 -11.84
CA PRO A 30 3.64 19.33 -12.86
C PRO A 30 3.37 17.82 -12.76
N PRO A 31 2.12 17.36 -12.99
CA PRO A 31 1.76 15.95 -12.87
C PRO A 31 2.64 15.01 -13.70
N ALA A 32 3.05 15.45 -14.90
CA ALA A 32 3.89 14.67 -15.79
C ALA A 32 5.33 14.49 -15.25
N GLU A 33 5.88 15.53 -14.61
CA GLU A 33 7.21 15.49 -14.02
C GLU A 33 7.19 14.60 -12.77
N LEU A 34 6.20 14.80 -11.90
CA LEU A 34 6.01 13.95 -10.72
C LEU A 34 5.82 12.47 -11.08
N TYR A 35 5.08 12.18 -12.15
CA TYR A 35 4.92 10.82 -12.65
C TYR A 35 6.22 10.25 -13.23
N SER A 36 6.99 11.05 -13.96
CA SER A 36 8.31 10.64 -14.45
C SER A 36 9.27 10.29 -13.31
N GLU A 37 9.28 11.08 -12.24
CA GLU A 37 10.10 10.79 -11.06
C GLU A 37 9.64 9.53 -10.32
N ALA A 38 8.32 9.30 -10.23
CA ALA A 38 7.76 8.07 -9.69
C ALA A 38 8.23 6.85 -10.49
N GLN A 39 8.20 6.93 -11.83
CA GLN A 39 8.68 5.88 -12.73
C GLN A 39 10.17 5.56 -12.53
N LEU A 40 11.03 6.58 -12.38
CA LEU A 40 12.45 6.37 -12.06
C LEU A 40 12.64 5.66 -10.71
N SER A 41 11.81 6.00 -9.73
CA SER A 41 11.82 5.37 -8.40
C SER A 41 11.38 3.90 -8.48
N LEU A 42 10.35 3.58 -9.26
CA LEU A 42 9.92 2.20 -9.53
C LEU A 42 11.03 1.40 -10.23
N GLN A 43 11.65 1.94 -11.27
CA GLN A 43 12.67 1.24 -12.06
C GLN A 43 13.95 0.98 -11.26
N SER A 44 14.30 1.87 -10.33
CA SER A 44 15.44 1.69 -9.42
C SER A 44 15.15 0.76 -8.23
N GLY A 45 13.89 0.33 -8.06
CA GLY A 45 13.46 -0.50 -6.94
C GLY A 45 13.29 0.27 -5.63
N ASN A 46 13.28 1.60 -5.68
CA ASN A 46 12.95 2.43 -4.53
C ASN A 46 11.42 2.55 -4.38
N TRP A 47 10.80 1.48 -3.88
CA TRP A 47 9.35 1.34 -3.80
C TRP A 47 8.70 2.39 -2.91
N LEU A 48 9.28 2.68 -1.75
CA LEU A 48 8.75 3.68 -0.81
C LEU A 48 8.65 5.06 -1.47
N THR A 49 9.73 5.54 -2.10
CA THR A 49 9.72 6.84 -2.79
C THR A 49 8.78 6.85 -3.99
N ALA A 50 8.60 5.72 -4.68
CA ALA A 50 7.62 5.60 -5.74
C ALA A 50 6.19 5.71 -5.20
N ILE A 51 5.87 4.97 -4.12
CA ILE A 51 4.57 4.99 -3.45
C ILE A 51 4.21 6.43 -3.05
N ASP A 52 5.10 7.14 -2.35
CA ASP A 52 4.85 8.53 -1.90
C ASP A 52 4.45 9.44 -3.07
N LYS A 53 5.17 9.35 -4.20
CA LYS A 53 4.89 10.17 -5.39
C LYS A 53 3.60 9.75 -6.10
N LEU A 54 3.34 8.46 -6.19
CA LEU A 54 2.14 7.93 -6.83
C LEU A 54 0.88 8.22 -6.00
N GLU A 55 0.94 8.11 -4.67
CA GLU A 55 -0.15 8.51 -3.77
C GLU A 55 -0.42 10.02 -3.86
N ALA A 56 0.63 10.84 -3.95
CA ALA A 56 0.49 12.27 -4.21
C ALA A 56 -0.20 12.53 -5.55
N LEU A 57 0.09 11.76 -6.60
CA LEU A 57 -0.59 11.87 -7.90
C LEU A 57 -2.06 11.42 -7.84
N ASP A 58 -2.34 10.26 -7.25
CA ASP A 58 -3.70 9.68 -7.14
C ASP A 58 -4.62 10.59 -6.30
N SER A 59 -4.09 11.21 -5.24
CA SER A 59 -4.85 12.14 -4.40
C SER A 59 -5.11 13.51 -5.07
N ARG A 60 -4.13 14.07 -5.79
CA ARG A 60 -4.24 15.40 -6.42
C ARG A 60 -4.97 15.37 -7.75
N TYR A 61 -4.75 14.32 -8.54
CA TYR A 61 -5.23 14.21 -9.91
C TYR A 61 -5.96 12.86 -10.13
N PRO A 62 -7.03 12.57 -9.36
CA PRO A 62 -7.74 11.28 -9.43
C PRO A 62 -8.36 10.98 -10.81
N PHE A 63 -8.54 12.01 -11.64
CA PHE A 63 -9.06 11.91 -13.01
C PHE A 63 -8.07 12.47 -14.05
N GLY A 64 -6.78 12.55 -13.71
CA GLY A 64 -5.73 13.00 -14.61
C GLY A 64 -5.45 12.02 -15.74
N ALA A 65 -4.68 12.45 -16.74
CA ALA A 65 -4.35 11.61 -17.91
C ALA A 65 -3.61 10.30 -17.56
N TYR A 66 -2.98 10.24 -16.38
CA TYR A 66 -2.25 9.08 -15.89
C TYR A 66 -2.96 8.34 -14.76
N SER A 67 -4.19 8.71 -14.38
CA SER A 67 -4.82 8.20 -13.14
C SER A 67 -4.92 6.68 -13.10
N GLU A 68 -5.37 6.06 -14.19
CA GLU A 68 -5.46 4.60 -14.29
C GLU A 68 -4.08 3.95 -14.18
N GLN A 69 -3.07 4.47 -14.89
CA GLN A 69 -1.72 3.94 -14.85
C GLN A 69 -1.05 4.13 -13.48
N VAL A 70 -1.26 5.27 -12.82
CA VAL A 70 -0.79 5.53 -11.44
C VAL A 70 -1.35 4.49 -10.48
N GLN A 71 -2.62 4.11 -10.62
CA GLN A 71 -3.21 3.07 -9.77
C GLN A 71 -2.60 1.69 -10.03
N LEU A 72 -2.34 1.34 -11.29
CA LEU A 72 -1.63 0.09 -11.62
C LEU A 72 -0.22 0.08 -11.03
N ASP A 73 0.49 1.20 -11.13
CA ASP A 73 1.84 1.33 -10.58
C ASP A 73 1.85 1.28 -9.04
N LEU A 74 0.84 1.87 -8.38
CA LEU A 74 0.64 1.74 -6.93
C LEU A 74 0.43 0.29 -6.53
N ILE A 75 -0.45 -0.43 -7.22
CA ILE A 75 -0.72 -1.86 -6.97
C ILE A 75 0.59 -2.66 -7.05
N TYR A 76 1.39 -2.42 -8.08
CA TYR A 76 2.68 -3.06 -8.24
C TYR A 76 3.66 -2.67 -7.12
N ALA A 77 3.78 -1.38 -6.82
CA ALA A 77 4.70 -0.89 -5.81
C ALA A 77 4.36 -1.43 -4.41
N TYR A 78 3.09 -1.43 -4.01
CA TYR A 78 2.64 -2.01 -2.75
C TYR A 78 2.95 -3.51 -2.68
N TYR A 79 2.70 -4.27 -3.75
CA TYR A 79 3.06 -5.69 -3.80
C TYR A 79 4.58 -5.89 -3.63
N LYS A 80 5.39 -5.06 -4.28
CA LYS A 80 6.86 -5.12 -4.18
C LYS A 80 7.41 -4.68 -2.82
N ASN A 81 6.70 -3.79 -2.14
CA ASN A 81 7.05 -3.28 -0.82
C ASN A 81 6.47 -4.11 0.35
N ASP A 82 5.74 -5.19 0.05
CA ASP A 82 5.02 -6.04 1.02
C ASP A 82 3.87 -5.33 1.75
N ASP A 83 3.38 -4.22 1.20
CA ASP A 83 2.20 -3.49 1.67
C ASP A 83 0.90 -4.11 1.12
N LEU A 84 0.75 -5.42 1.33
CA LEU A 84 -0.26 -6.25 0.64
C LEU A 84 -1.70 -5.74 0.87
N ALA A 85 -2.00 -5.25 2.07
CA ALA A 85 -3.33 -4.71 2.41
C ALA A 85 -3.68 -3.45 1.59
N LEU A 86 -2.72 -2.54 1.41
CA LEU A 86 -2.90 -1.35 0.57
C LEU A 86 -3.01 -1.74 -0.91
N GLY A 87 -2.22 -2.73 -1.33
CA GLY A 87 -2.33 -3.33 -2.67
C GLY A 87 -3.73 -3.87 -2.96
N LEU A 88 -4.29 -4.70 -2.07
CA LEU A 88 -5.64 -5.27 -2.22
C LEU A 88 -6.73 -4.18 -2.25
N ALA A 89 -6.65 -3.19 -1.35
CA ALA A 89 -7.60 -2.08 -1.34
C ALA A 89 -7.55 -1.25 -2.64
N THR A 90 -6.35 -1.03 -3.18
CA THR A 90 -6.16 -0.32 -4.45
C THR A 90 -6.67 -1.13 -5.62
N ILE A 91 -6.45 -2.46 -5.64
CA ILE A 91 -7.01 -3.38 -6.63
C ILE A 91 -8.54 -3.36 -6.62
N GLU A 92 -9.17 -3.43 -5.45
CA GLU A 92 -10.62 -3.40 -5.32
C GLU A 92 -11.20 -2.09 -5.88
N ARG A 93 -10.57 -0.96 -5.52
CA ARG A 93 -10.93 0.35 -6.04
C ARG A 93 -10.78 0.42 -7.56
N PHE A 94 -9.63 0.00 -8.10
CA PHE A 94 -9.37 -0.02 -9.54
C PHE A 94 -10.39 -0.87 -10.30
N THR A 95 -10.66 -2.08 -9.82
CA THR A 95 -11.62 -3.01 -10.46
C THR A 95 -13.03 -2.44 -10.46
N ARG A 96 -13.42 -1.74 -9.39
CA ARG A 96 -14.74 -1.10 -9.28
C ARG A 96 -14.89 0.10 -10.21
N LEU A 97 -13.83 0.91 -10.36
CA LEU A 97 -13.87 2.11 -11.20
C LEU A 97 -13.66 1.79 -12.70
N ASN A 98 -12.86 0.77 -13.00
CA ASN A 98 -12.40 0.46 -14.35
C ASN A 98 -12.68 -1.02 -14.74
N PRO A 99 -13.94 -1.51 -14.67
CA PRO A 99 -14.25 -2.93 -14.83
C PRO A 99 -13.93 -3.50 -16.22
N THR A 100 -13.78 -2.65 -17.24
CA THR A 100 -13.49 -3.03 -18.63
C THR A 100 -12.10 -2.58 -19.08
N HIS A 101 -11.20 -2.27 -18.15
CA HIS A 101 -9.84 -1.84 -18.48
C HIS A 101 -9.06 -2.94 -19.22
N GLU A 102 -8.20 -2.56 -20.16
CA GLU A 102 -7.48 -3.50 -21.02
C GLU A 102 -6.57 -4.46 -20.24
N LYS A 103 -6.04 -4.01 -19.09
CA LYS A 103 -5.14 -4.77 -18.20
C LYS A 103 -5.85 -5.46 -17.03
N MET A 104 -7.16 -5.71 -17.11
CA MET A 104 -7.89 -6.34 -16.01
C MET A 104 -7.42 -7.76 -15.70
N ASP A 105 -6.89 -8.47 -16.70
CA ASP A 105 -6.21 -9.75 -16.55
C ASP A 105 -4.98 -9.65 -15.63
N TRP A 106 -4.13 -8.63 -15.85
CA TRP A 106 -2.99 -8.35 -14.99
C TRP A 106 -3.42 -7.98 -13.57
N VAL A 107 -4.49 -7.20 -13.41
CA VAL A 107 -5.04 -6.83 -12.09
C VAL A 107 -5.53 -8.06 -11.32
N LEU A 108 -6.22 -8.99 -11.99
CA LEU A 108 -6.64 -10.27 -11.38
C LEU A 108 -5.43 -11.12 -11.00
N TYR A 109 -4.42 -11.19 -11.87
CA TYR A 109 -3.19 -11.93 -11.61
C TYR A 109 -2.46 -11.40 -10.38
N ILE A 110 -2.25 -10.08 -10.29
CA ILE A 110 -1.53 -9.49 -9.15
C ILE A 110 -2.35 -9.54 -7.85
N ARG A 111 -3.70 -9.55 -7.92
CA ARG A 111 -4.54 -9.84 -6.75
C ARG A 111 -4.28 -11.23 -6.19
N GLY A 112 -4.23 -12.25 -7.05
CA GLY A 112 -3.89 -13.62 -6.66
C GLY A 112 -2.49 -13.72 -6.07
N LEU A 113 -1.50 -13.04 -6.67
CA LEU A 113 -0.14 -12.96 -6.11
C LEU A 113 -0.12 -12.29 -4.74
N THR A 114 -0.90 -11.24 -4.55
CA THR A 114 -0.97 -10.48 -3.29
C THR A 114 -1.59 -11.33 -2.19
N HIS A 115 -2.69 -12.03 -2.46
CA HIS A 115 -3.26 -13.01 -1.53
C HIS A 115 -2.28 -14.16 -1.20
N MET A 116 -1.56 -14.67 -2.20
CA MET A 116 -0.55 -15.72 -1.98
C MET A 116 0.64 -15.22 -1.15
N ALA A 117 1.05 -13.96 -1.33
CA ALA A 117 2.14 -13.35 -0.58
C ALA A 117 1.81 -13.19 0.91
N GLN A 118 0.53 -13.09 1.29
CA GLN A 118 0.13 -13.04 2.71
C GLN A 118 0.56 -14.31 3.49
N ASP A 119 0.71 -15.46 2.80
CA ASP A 119 1.32 -16.63 3.42
C ASP A 119 2.86 -16.53 3.51
N ARG A 120 3.50 -15.92 2.51
CA ARG A 120 4.96 -15.76 2.42
C ARG A 120 5.45 -14.57 3.23
N ASN A 121 5.48 -14.72 4.54
CA ASN A 121 6.24 -13.79 5.37
C ASN A 121 7.72 -14.20 5.39
N PHE A 122 8.64 -13.33 4.95
CA PHE A 122 10.10 -13.57 4.91
C PHE A 122 10.64 -14.09 6.25
N MET A 123 10.11 -13.57 7.36
CA MET A 123 10.49 -13.99 8.70
C MET A 123 10.17 -15.48 8.97
N HIS A 124 9.08 -16.01 8.41
CA HIS A 124 8.73 -17.42 8.59
C HIS A 124 9.68 -18.36 7.83
N GLU A 125 10.22 -17.94 6.67
CA GLU A 125 11.26 -18.70 5.97
C GLU A 125 12.59 -18.68 6.74
N LEU A 126 12.96 -17.55 7.34
CA LEU A 126 14.19 -17.43 8.12
C LEU A 126 14.19 -18.30 9.38
N PHE A 127 13.03 -18.43 10.05
CA PHE A 127 12.90 -19.17 11.31
C PHE A 127 12.31 -20.58 11.17
N ASN A 128 12.08 -21.07 9.95
CA ASN A 128 11.54 -22.40 9.65
C ASN A 128 10.31 -22.79 10.51
N ILE A 129 9.40 -21.83 10.72
CA ILE A 129 8.21 -22.00 11.56
C ILE A 129 7.22 -22.91 10.83
N ASP A 130 6.72 -23.94 11.54
CA ASP A 130 5.67 -24.84 11.04
C ASP A 130 4.38 -24.06 10.75
N ARG A 131 3.86 -24.24 9.54
CA ARG A 131 2.70 -23.50 9.01
C ARG A 131 1.42 -24.34 8.97
N SER A 132 1.45 -25.56 9.49
CA SER A 132 0.34 -26.52 9.37
C SER A 132 -0.99 -26.03 9.98
N ASP A 133 -0.94 -25.13 10.96
CA ASP A 133 -2.12 -24.55 11.64
C ASP A 133 -2.49 -23.12 11.18
N ARG A 134 -1.92 -22.61 10.07
CA ARG A 134 -2.23 -21.26 9.58
C ARG A 134 -3.58 -21.19 8.87
N ASP A 135 -4.16 -19.99 8.84
CA ASP A 135 -5.41 -19.70 8.14
C ASP A 135 -5.25 -19.98 6.63
N PRO A 136 -6.04 -20.91 6.05
CA PRO A 136 -5.98 -21.22 4.62
C PRO A 136 -6.69 -20.18 3.73
N GLU A 137 -7.41 -19.21 4.29
CA GLU A 137 -8.21 -18.26 3.52
C GLU A 137 -7.42 -17.47 2.46
N PRO A 138 -6.22 -16.92 2.73
CA PRO A 138 -5.42 -16.25 1.69
C PRO A 138 -5.07 -17.16 0.51
N ALA A 139 -4.75 -18.44 0.78
CA ALA A 139 -4.44 -19.40 -0.26
C ALA A 139 -5.68 -19.76 -1.10
N LYS A 140 -6.86 -19.89 -0.46
CA LYS A 140 -8.13 -20.09 -1.17
C LYS A 140 -8.49 -18.88 -2.04
N ALA A 141 -8.30 -17.67 -1.51
CA ALA A 141 -8.55 -16.43 -2.24
C ALA A 141 -7.62 -16.30 -3.46
N ALA A 142 -6.33 -16.57 -3.29
CA ALA A 142 -5.36 -16.61 -4.39
C ALA A 142 -5.77 -17.63 -5.47
N PHE A 143 -6.14 -18.84 -5.07
CA PHE A 143 -6.61 -19.87 -6.00
C PHE A 143 -7.86 -19.42 -6.78
N ALA A 144 -8.83 -18.81 -6.10
CA ALA A 144 -10.04 -18.29 -6.74
C ALA A 144 -9.73 -17.19 -7.76
N ASP A 145 -8.77 -16.30 -7.46
CA ASP A 145 -8.32 -15.25 -8.37
C ASP A 145 -7.65 -15.82 -9.62
N PHE A 146 -6.72 -16.78 -9.45
CA PHE A 146 -6.06 -17.42 -10.58
C PHE A 146 -7.03 -18.28 -11.40
N LYS A 147 -7.98 -18.96 -10.76
CA LYS A 147 -9.01 -19.70 -11.46
C LYS A 147 -9.85 -18.76 -12.34
N ARG A 148 -10.30 -17.63 -11.77
CA ARG A 148 -11.07 -16.63 -12.51
C ARG A 148 -10.31 -16.02 -13.69
N LEU A 149 -8.99 -15.92 -13.60
CA LEU A 149 -8.14 -15.45 -14.69
C LEU A 149 -8.08 -16.44 -15.86
N LEU A 150 -8.24 -17.74 -15.60
CA LEU A 150 -8.14 -18.81 -16.60
C LEU A 150 -9.48 -19.17 -17.26
N GLU A 151 -10.59 -18.74 -16.67
CA GLU A 151 -11.97 -18.96 -17.16
C GLU A 151 -12.45 -17.79 -18.04
#